data_AF-A0A1H6QJS3-F1
#
_entry.id   AF-A0A1H6QJS3-F1
#
_cell.length_a   1.000
_cell.length_b   1.000
_cell.length_c   1.000
_cell.angle_alpha   90.00
_cell.angle_beta   90.00
_cell.angle_gamma   90.00
#
_symmetry.space_group_name_H-M   'P 1'
#
loop_
_entity.id
_entity.type
_entity.pdbx_description
1 polymer ?
#
loop_
_entity_poly.entity_id
_entity_poly.type
_entity_poly.pdbx_seq_one_letter_code
_entity_poly.pdbx_strand_id
1 'polypeptide(L)'
;MKSYRIVKRLKGFFWFLFKFFAAYSLLVYALTYWVPTPHWAAGFLMMSLPVTVIINIIFVFIFLLVDSKKSLAPIFLIAVSSVFLPRTYQFGNKPENPEKGQSDKHSFTIMNYNVYGFWVTPRHVRADDIKTERMKEWIIKQNVDILCMPEFNNEKQLPTYRTVKYFRESGYPYYNLLGKKMNESTTFKSLAIFSKFPIIKHKEEAFEQQNGLMYVDVVIRKDTVRIIGVHLYSMSLQLKTLVSQKKLEGVKRETKSTLSSMKKGFSARIREVGVLEEWIKESPYPVIVCGDFNETPYSYFYGRTRALLKNAFEEKGEGFGFTYNRIPWFIRIDNQFYNDTKLDLLDFKTLKGVKYSDHNPSFGTYSVNRE
;
A
#
# COMPACT_ATOMS: atom_id res chain seq x y z
N MET A 1 -50.70 -24.65 -3.72
CA MET A 1 -50.79 -23.45 -2.83
C MET A 1 -49.61 -23.27 -1.84
N LYS A 2 -49.15 -24.30 -1.10
CA LYS A 2 -48.02 -24.15 -0.15
C LYS A 2 -46.71 -23.68 -0.81
N SER A 3 -46.31 -24.29 -1.93
CA SER A 3 -45.09 -23.91 -2.69
C SER A 3 -45.13 -22.43 -3.16
N TYR A 4 -46.24 -21.97 -3.74
CA TYR A 4 -46.41 -20.57 -4.14
C TYR A 4 -46.29 -19.57 -2.97
N ARG A 5 -46.87 -19.88 -1.80
CA ARG A 5 -46.74 -19.06 -0.59
C ARG A 5 -45.30 -19.01 -0.07
N ILE A 6 -44.56 -20.12 -0.16
CA ILE A 6 -43.15 -20.19 0.23
C ILE A 6 -42.29 -19.32 -0.70
N VAL A 7 -42.45 -19.46 -2.02
CA VAL A 7 -41.73 -18.64 -3.01
C VAL A 7 -42.02 -17.15 -2.82
N LYS A 8 -43.28 -16.77 -2.58
CA LYS A 8 -43.65 -15.37 -2.31
C LYS A 8 -43.01 -14.82 -1.04
N ARG A 9 -42.92 -15.62 0.04
CA ARG A 9 -42.24 -15.23 1.28
C ARG A 9 -40.73 -15.08 1.09
N LEU A 10 -40.09 -16.02 0.39
CA LEU A 10 -38.65 -15.95 0.07
C LEU A 10 -38.33 -14.71 -0.78
N LYS A 11 -39.14 -14.42 -1.81
CA LYS A 11 -39.04 -13.19 -2.62
C LYS A 11 -39.07 -11.92 -1.76
N GLY A 12 -40.01 -11.84 -0.82
CA GLY A 12 -40.15 -10.68 0.07
C GLY A 12 -38.97 -10.54 1.03
N PHE A 13 -38.53 -11.65 1.63
CA PHE A 13 -37.41 -11.69 2.56
C PHE A 13 -36.09 -11.25 1.89
N PHE A 14 -35.71 -11.86 0.77
CA PHE A 14 -34.48 -11.50 0.06
C PHE A 14 -34.51 -10.06 -0.47
N TRP A 15 -35.67 -9.58 -0.92
CA TRP A 15 -35.81 -8.18 -1.34
C TRP A 15 -35.65 -7.20 -0.17
N PHE A 16 -36.23 -7.51 1.00
CA PHE A 16 -36.03 -6.72 2.21
C PHE A 16 -34.55 -6.68 2.62
N LEU A 17 -33.89 -7.85 2.67
CA LEU A 17 -32.48 -7.96 3.02
C LEU A 17 -31.59 -7.21 2.03
N PHE A 18 -31.86 -7.34 0.73
CA PHE A 18 -31.13 -6.62 -0.31
C PHE A 18 -31.21 -5.11 -0.14
N LYS A 19 -32.37 -4.53 0.18
CA LYS A 19 -32.50 -3.08 0.39
C LYS A 19 -31.58 -2.55 1.48
N PHE A 20 -31.39 -3.31 2.57
CA PHE A 20 -30.46 -2.94 3.62
C PHE A 20 -29.01 -2.94 3.11
N PHE A 21 -28.59 -4.00 2.43
CA PHE A 21 -27.24 -4.08 1.84
C PHE A 21 -27.02 -3.08 0.70
N ALA A 22 -28.06 -2.74 -0.06
CA ALA A 22 -28.02 -1.73 -1.11
C ALA A 22 -27.76 -0.33 -0.52
N ALA A 23 -28.51 0.05 0.52
CA ALA A 23 -28.29 1.30 1.23
C ALA A 23 -26.88 1.38 1.84
N TYR A 24 -26.41 0.28 2.44
CA TYR A 24 -25.04 0.17 2.94
C TYR A 24 -23.99 0.31 1.82
N SER A 25 -24.18 -0.37 0.68
CA SER A 25 -23.28 -0.28 -0.47
C SER A 25 -23.17 1.13 -1.00
N LEU A 26 -24.31 1.83 -1.17
CA LEU A 26 -24.35 3.22 -1.61
C LEU A 26 -23.65 4.15 -0.64
N LEU A 27 -23.81 3.95 0.67
CA LEU A 27 -23.07 4.69 1.68
C LEU A 27 -21.56 4.49 1.52
N VAL A 28 -21.10 3.23 1.42
CA VAL A 28 -19.68 2.91 1.25
C VAL A 28 -19.11 3.52 -0.04
N TYR A 29 -19.86 3.46 -1.15
CA TYR A 29 -19.46 4.08 -2.42
C TYR A 29 -19.36 5.61 -2.28
N ALA A 30 -20.35 6.26 -1.68
CA ALA A 30 -20.32 7.71 -1.45
C ALA A 30 -19.12 8.14 -0.59
N LEU A 31 -18.87 7.45 0.53
CA LEU A 31 -17.72 7.74 1.40
C LEU A 31 -16.38 7.52 0.68
N THR A 32 -16.29 6.50 -0.19
CA THR A 32 -15.06 6.18 -0.91
C THR A 32 -14.78 7.13 -2.07
N TYR A 33 -15.82 7.69 -2.67
CA TYR A 33 -15.73 8.68 -3.73
C TYR A 33 -15.39 10.08 -3.20
N TRP A 34 -16.09 10.55 -2.15
CA TRP A 34 -15.93 11.91 -1.63
C TRP A 34 -14.85 12.07 -0.55
N VAL A 35 -14.32 10.99 0.02
CA VAL A 35 -13.28 11.02 1.08
C VAL A 35 -13.67 12.01 2.21
N PRO A 36 -14.63 11.63 3.08
CA PRO A 36 -15.22 12.53 4.08
C PRO A 36 -14.22 12.98 5.13
N THR A 37 -14.61 13.92 5.99
CA THR A 37 -13.80 14.37 7.14
C THR A 37 -13.23 13.19 7.96
N PRO A 38 -12.02 13.32 8.55
CA PRO A 38 -11.31 12.23 9.20
C PRO A 38 -12.08 11.67 10.41
N HIS A 39 -12.88 10.64 10.17
CA HIS A 39 -13.62 9.94 11.20
C HIS A 39 -13.38 8.43 11.09
N TRP A 40 -12.96 7.82 12.19
CA TRP A 40 -12.56 6.40 12.24
C TRP A 40 -13.63 5.48 11.65
N ALA A 41 -14.91 5.70 11.98
CA ALA A 41 -16.00 4.87 11.47
C ALA A 41 -16.13 4.96 9.95
N ALA A 42 -15.96 6.15 9.35
CA ALA A 42 -16.00 6.30 7.91
C ALA A 42 -14.83 5.56 7.26
N GLY A 43 -13.62 5.67 7.82
CA GLY A 43 -12.44 4.93 7.36
C GLY A 43 -12.67 3.42 7.29
N PHE A 44 -13.22 2.82 8.35
CA PHE A 44 -13.50 1.38 8.36
C PHE A 44 -14.64 0.97 7.41
N LEU A 45 -15.67 1.81 7.26
CA LEU A 45 -16.75 1.56 6.30
C LEU A 45 -16.20 1.52 4.87
N MET A 46 -15.32 2.46 4.50
CA MET A 46 -14.71 2.51 3.16
C MET A 46 -13.89 1.25 2.85
N MET A 47 -13.16 0.70 3.83
CA MET A 47 -12.39 -0.54 3.65
C MET A 47 -13.26 -1.76 3.30
N SER A 48 -14.57 -1.70 3.57
CA SER A 48 -15.51 -2.79 3.26
C SER A 48 -15.97 -2.84 1.79
N LEU A 49 -15.54 -1.91 0.95
CA LEU A 49 -15.98 -1.81 -0.45
C LEU A 49 -15.87 -3.15 -1.23
N PRO A 50 -14.78 -3.93 -1.16
CA PRO A 50 -14.73 -5.23 -1.83
C PRO A 50 -15.83 -6.19 -1.34
N VAL A 51 -16.16 -6.14 -0.05
CA VAL A 51 -17.20 -6.97 0.56
C VAL A 51 -18.58 -6.56 0.04
N THR A 52 -18.85 -5.26 -0.11
CA THR A 52 -20.14 -4.80 -0.66
C THR A 52 -20.32 -5.26 -2.10
N VAL A 53 -19.26 -5.23 -2.92
CA VAL A 53 -19.32 -5.75 -4.30
C VAL A 53 -19.61 -7.25 -4.32
N ILE A 54 -18.92 -8.05 -3.48
CA ILE A 54 -19.16 -9.50 -3.37
C ILE A 54 -20.60 -9.80 -2.93
N ILE A 55 -21.13 -9.07 -1.94
CA ILE A 55 -22.52 -9.23 -1.50
C ILE A 55 -23.48 -8.94 -2.65
N ASN A 56 -23.24 -7.89 -3.43
CA ASN A 56 -24.08 -7.60 -4.60
C ASN A 56 -24.01 -8.70 -5.66
N ILE A 57 -22.83 -9.26 -5.93
CA ILE A 57 -22.66 -10.42 -6.83
C ILE A 57 -23.48 -11.62 -6.34
N ILE A 58 -23.44 -11.93 -5.03
CA ILE A 58 -24.26 -12.99 -4.43
C ILE A 58 -25.76 -12.71 -4.64
N PHE A 59 -26.21 -11.47 -4.46
CA PHE A 59 -27.60 -11.10 -4.70
C PHE A 59 -28.02 -11.19 -6.17
N VAL A 60 -27.10 -10.97 -7.13
CA VAL A 60 -27.37 -11.25 -8.55
C VAL A 60 -27.78 -12.72 -8.71
N PHE A 61 -26.96 -13.66 -8.22
CA PHE A 61 -27.25 -15.08 -8.31
C PHE A 61 -28.53 -15.49 -7.58
N ILE A 62 -28.76 -14.97 -6.36
CA ILE A 62 -29.99 -15.23 -5.60
C ILE A 62 -31.22 -14.77 -6.41
N PHE A 63 -31.19 -13.56 -6.97
CA PHE A 63 -32.34 -13.05 -7.73
C PHE A 63 -32.50 -13.70 -9.09
N LEU A 64 -31.44 -14.16 -9.77
CA LEU A 64 -31.59 -14.96 -10.98
C LEU A 64 -32.40 -16.26 -10.72
N LEU A 65 -32.25 -16.86 -9.54
CA LEU A 65 -33.00 -18.08 -9.15
C LEU A 65 -34.40 -17.79 -8.63
N VAL A 66 -34.58 -16.68 -7.89
CA VAL A 66 -35.83 -16.39 -7.18
C VAL A 66 -36.74 -15.45 -7.98
N ASP A 67 -36.22 -14.38 -8.57
CA ASP A 67 -36.96 -13.33 -9.27
C ASP A 67 -36.04 -12.54 -10.21
N SER A 68 -35.85 -13.03 -11.44
CA SER A 68 -34.82 -12.55 -12.36
C SER A 68 -34.90 -11.05 -12.65
N LYS A 69 -36.10 -10.46 -12.62
CA LYS A 69 -36.29 -9.01 -12.81
C LYS A 69 -35.60 -8.16 -11.73
N LYS A 70 -35.51 -8.69 -10.49
CA LYS A 70 -34.84 -8.00 -9.38
C LYS A 70 -33.32 -8.06 -9.45
N SER A 71 -32.74 -8.93 -10.29
CA SER A 71 -31.29 -9.02 -10.48
C SER A 71 -30.69 -7.75 -11.09
N LEU A 72 -31.50 -6.94 -11.77
CA LEU A 72 -31.06 -5.65 -12.33
C LEU A 72 -30.57 -4.66 -11.26
N ALA A 73 -31.14 -4.71 -10.05
CA ALA A 73 -30.75 -3.79 -8.98
C ALA A 73 -29.33 -4.03 -8.44
N PRO A 74 -28.92 -5.25 -8.03
CA PRO A 74 -27.53 -5.51 -7.67
C PRO A 74 -26.57 -5.37 -8.87
N ILE A 75 -26.99 -5.69 -10.11
CA ILE A 75 -26.19 -5.42 -11.32
C ILE A 75 -25.89 -3.93 -11.45
N PHE A 76 -26.90 -3.07 -11.27
CA PHE A 76 -26.72 -1.64 -11.28
C PHE A 76 -25.73 -1.17 -10.19
N LEU A 77 -25.82 -1.70 -8.96
CA LEU A 77 -24.88 -1.36 -7.90
C LEU A 77 -23.44 -1.80 -8.21
N ILE A 78 -23.26 -2.95 -8.88
CA ILE A 78 -21.94 -3.38 -9.38
C ILE A 78 -21.44 -2.42 -10.46
N ALA A 79 -22.30 -2.03 -11.41
CA ALA A 79 -21.95 -1.06 -12.44
C ALA A 79 -21.53 0.29 -11.83
N VAL A 80 -22.25 0.80 -10.83
CA VAL A 80 -21.86 2.01 -10.09
C VAL A 80 -20.50 1.84 -9.41
N SER A 81 -20.22 0.68 -8.82
CA SER A 81 -18.93 0.41 -8.16
C SER A 81 -17.73 0.34 -9.12
N SER A 82 -17.98 0.22 -10.43
CA SER A 82 -16.91 0.13 -11.45
C SER A 82 -16.03 1.38 -11.51
N VAL A 83 -16.48 2.52 -10.99
CA VAL A 83 -15.65 3.73 -10.83
C VAL A 83 -14.42 3.49 -9.95
N PHE A 84 -14.45 2.48 -9.08
CA PHE A 84 -13.32 2.08 -8.24
C PHE A 84 -12.49 0.93 -8.84
N LEU A 85 -12.88 0.41 -10.00
CA LEU A 85 -12.20 -0.71 -10.66
C LEU A 85 -10.71 -0.45 -10.87
N PRO A 86 -10.24 0.75 -11.27
CA PRO A 86 -8.81 1.02 -11.41
C PRO A 86 -8.00 0.80 -10.12
N ARG A 87 -8.64 0.98 -8.95
CA ARG A 87 -8.05 0.71 -7.64
C ARG A 87 -7.97 -0.79 -7.34
N THR A 88 -8.78 -1.62 -7.98
CA THR A 88 -8.86 -3.05 -7.71
C THR A 88 -8.05 -3.87 -8.70
N TYR A 89 -8.29 -3.63 -9.99
CA TYR A 89 -7.84 -4.48 -11.07
C TYR A 89 -7.51 -3.64 -12.29
N GLN A 90 -6.40 -3.97 -12.94
CA GLN A 90 -5.98 -3.40 -14.20
C GLN A 90 -5.85 -4.50 -15.24
N PHE A 91 -6.29 -4.22 -16.46
CA PHE A 91 -6.18 -5.17 -17.57
C PHE A 91 -4.76 -5.31 -18.11
N GLY A 92 -3.83 -4.49 -17.60
CA GLY A 92 -2.47 -4.37 -18.12
C GLY A 92 -2.46 -3.48 -19.34
N ASN A 93 -1.55 -2.51 -19.36
CA ASN A 93 -1.20 -1.83 -20.59
C ASN A 93 -0.06 -2.62 -21.21
N LYS A 94 -0.17 -2.96 -22.50
CA LYS A 94 1.05 -3.31 -23.24
C LYS A 94 1.98 -2.12 -23.09
N PRO A 95 3.27 -2.31 -22.75
CA PRO A 95 4.21 -1.20 -22.86
C PRO A 95 4.02 -0.67 -24.27
N GLU A 96 3.64 0.61 -24.41
CA GLU A 96 3.92 1.31 -25.65
C GLU A 96 5.38 1.01 -25.90
N ASN A 97 5.69 0.33 -27.01
CA ASN A 97 7.07 0.11 -27.37
C ASN A 97 7.70 1.49 -27.27
N PRO A 98 8.62 1.77 -26.32
CA PRO A 98 9.47 2.93 -26.51
C PRO A 98 10.09 2.65 -27.86
N GLU A 99 9.87 3.53 -28.84
CA GLU A 99 10.45 3.37 -30.16
C GLU A 99 11.91 2.95 -29.94
N LYS A 100 12.29 1.76 -30.44
CA LYS A 100 13.63 1.20 -30.27
C LYS A 100 14.62 2.24 -30.79
N GLY A 101 15.12 3.10 -29.90
CA GLY A 101 15.84 4.32 -30.28
C GLY A 101 15.75 5.48 -29.28
N GLN A 102 14.68 5.59 -28.48
CA GLN A 102 14.56 6.55 -27.38
C GLN A 102 14.59 5.83 -26.04
N SER A 103 15.79 5.49 -25.57
CA SER A 103 16.00 5.59 -24.13
C SER A 103 15.78 7.07 -23.80
N ASP A 104 14.58 7.44 -23.34
CA ASP A 104 14.34 8.81 -22.91
C ASP A 104 15.45 9.16 -21.93
N LYS A 105 16.30 10.12 -22.32
CA LYS A 105 17.50 10.53 -21.57
C LYS A 105 17.15 11.09 -20.18
N HIS A 106 15.88 11.03 -19.76
CA HIS A 106 15.30 11.55 -18.55
C HIS A 106 14.52 10.49 -17.74
N SER A 107 14.47 9.24 -18.20
CA SER A 107 13.81 8.17 -17.44
C SER A 107 14.67 7.62 -16.31
N PHE A 108 14.01 7.18 -15.24
CA PHE A 108 14.61 6.52 -14.09
C PHE A 108 13.61 5.54 -13.45
N THR A 109 14.16 4.59 -12.69
CA THR A 109 13.39 3.49 -12.09
C THR A 109 13.41 3.53 -10.57
N ILE A 110 12.25 3.29 -9.97
CA ILE A 110 12.09 3.16 -8.52
C ILE A 110 11.55 1.77 -8.20
N MET A 111 12.25 1.06 -7.32
CA MET A 111 11.74 -0.14 -6.67
C MET A 111 11.29 0.18 -5.26
N ASN A 112 10.04 -0.15 -4.94
CA ASN A 112 9.55 -0.18 -3.58
C ASN A 112 9.42 -1.63 -3.11
N TYR A 113 10.07 -1.95 -1.99
CA TYR A 113 10.09 -3.30 -1.46
C TYR A 113 10.26 -3.32 0.06
N ASN A 114 9.22 -3.67 0.81
CA ASN A 114 9.37 -4.00 2.23
C ASN A 114 10.26 -5.24 2.34
N VAL A 115 11.46 -5.08 2.94
CA VAL A 115 12.52 -6.10 2.98
C VAL A 115 12.44 -6.98 4.23
N TYR A 116 11.37 -6.86 5.03
CA TYR A 116 11.11 -7.67 6.22
C TYR A 116 12.33 -7.79 7.15
N GLY A 117 13.01 -6.65 7.38
CA GLY A 117 14.18 -6.60 8.25
C GLY A 117 15.40 -7.32 7.73
N PHE A 118 15.46 -7.74 6.46
CA PHE A 118 16.48 -8.69 5.96
C PHE A 118 16.60 -9.92 6.87
N TRP A 119 15.45 -10.44 7.34
CA TRP A 119 15.40 -11.56 8.28
C TRP A 119 16.20 -11.35 9.58
N VAL A 120 16.62 -10.14 9.93
CA VAL A 120 17.25 -9.85 11.23
C VAL A 120 16.35 -8.99 12.09
N THR A 121 16.24 -9.34 13.37
CA THR A 121 15.51 -8.57 14.39
C THR A 121 16.45 -8.15 15.51
N PRO A 122 16.06 -7.19 16.35
CA PRO A 122 16.74 -6.99 17.63
C PRO A 122 16.87 -8.34 18.35
N ARG A 123 18.07 -8.65 18.84
CA ARG A 123 18.44 -9.93 19.48
C ARG A 123 18.51 -11.16 18.56
N HIS A 124 18.47 -10.98 17.23
CA HIS A 124 18.76 -12.03 16.23
C HIS A 124 17.83 -13.27 16.26
N VAL A 125 16.66 -13.16 16.89
CA VAL A 125 15.70 -14.29 17.04
C VAL A 125 15.20 -14.85 15.70
N ARG A 126 15.24 -14.06 14.62
CA ARG A 126 14.77 -14.47 13.28
C ARG A 126 15.86 -14.55 12.20
N ALA A 127 17.13 -14.39 12.59
CA ALA A 127 18.29 -14.35 11.69
C ALA A 127 18.29 -15.53 10.70
N ASP A 128 18.43 -15.23 9.41
CA ASP A 128 18.54 -16.22 8.32
C ASP A 128 19.53 -15.71 7.28
N ASP A 129 20.79 -16.13 7.42
CA ASP A 129 21.91 -15.65 6.61
C ASP A 129 21.72 -15.95 5.12
N ILE A 130 21.23 -17.14 4.78
CA ILE A 130 21.03 -17.58 3.39
C ILE A 130 19.94 -16.74 2.72
N LYS A 131 18.82 -16.50 3.40
CA LYS A 131 17.76 -15.64 2.85
C LYS A 131 18.22 -14.20 2.72
N THR A 132 19.01 -13.72 3.68
CA THR A 132 19.57 -12.36 3.68
C THR A 132 20.46 -12.14 2.47
N GLU A 133 21.45 -13.00 2.25
CA GLU A 133 22.36 -12.89 1.10
C GLU A 133 21.60 -12.99 -0.22
N ARG A 134 20.72 -13.99 -0.37
CA ARG A 134 19.94 -14.14 -1.60
C ARG A 134 19.02 -12.96 -1.88
N MET A 135 18.42 -12.37 -0.85
CA MET A 135 17.59 -11.17 -1.01
C MET A 135 18.43 -9.99 -1.50
N LYS A 136 19.57 -9.72 -0.85
CA LYS A 136 20.49 -8.65 -1.22
C LYS A 136 20.95 -8.80 -2.68
N GLU A 137 21.44 -9.98 -3.06
CA GLU A 137 21.85 -10.27 -4.43
C GLU A 137 20.71 -10.08 -5.43
N TRP A 138 19.51 -10.54 -5.08
CA TRP A 138 18.35 -10.43 -5.95
C TRP A 138 17.93 -8.98 -6.18
N ILE A 139 17.97 -8.13 -5.14
CA ILE A 139 17.68 -6.69 -5.25
C ILE A 139 18.69 -6.02 -6.18
N ILE A 140 19.98 -6.28 -6.03
CA ILE A 140 21.02 -5.70 -6.90
C ILE A 140 20.83 -6.12 -8.36
N LYS A 141 20.50 -7.40 -8.60
CA LYS A 141 20.22 -7.93 -9.95
C LYS A 141 19.06 -7.22 -10.66
N GLN A 142 18.16 -6.55 -9.93
CA GLN A 142 17.08 -5.77 -10.57
C GLN A 142 17.59 -4.50 -11.25
N ASN A 143 18.80 -4.01 -10.89
CA ASN A 143 19.48 -2.87 -11.50
C ASN A 143 18.64 -1.58 -11.58
N VAL A 144 17.82 -1.29 -10.57
CA VAL A 144 17.01 -0.05 -10.54
C VAL A 144 17.84 1.16 -10.10
N ASP A 145 17.31 2.37 -10.27
CA ASP A 145 18.05 3.59 -9.96
C ASP A 145 17.88 4.05 -8.51
N ILE A 146 16.67 3.85 -7.96
CA ILE A 146 16.31 4.22 -6.59
C ILE A 146 15.61 3.04 -5.91
N LEU A 147 16.04 2.72 -4.70
CA LEU A 147 15.43 1.71 -3.84
C LEU A 147 14.72 2.40 -2.68
N CYS A 148 13.44 2.13 -2.47
CA CYS A 148 12.70 2.47 -1.27
C CYS A 148 12.37 1.18 -0.51
N MET A 149 12.91 1.05 0.70
CA MET A 149 12.88 -0.20 1.46
C MET A 149 12.31 0.01 2.86
N PRO A 150 10.99 -0.14 3.05
CA PRO A 150 10.37 -0.29 4.36
C PRO A 150 10.94 -1.49 5.13
N GLU A 151 10.89 -1.41 6.46
CA GLU A 151 11.46 -2.39 7.40
C GLU A 151 12.94 -2.68 7.18
N PHE A 152 13.73 -1.70 6.76
CA PHE A 152 15.17 -1.87 6.58
C PHE A 152 15.91 -1.99 7.92
N ASN A 153 16.84 -2.94 8.01
CA ASN A 153 17.74 -3.14 9.16
C ASN A 153 19.20 -3.22 8.72
N ASN A 154 20.11 -2.75 9.58
CA ASN A 154 21.55 -2.85 9.40
C ASN A 154 22.27 -3.17 10.72
N GLU A 155 23.12 -4.19 10.69
CA GLU A 155 23.96 -4.64 11.80
C GLU A 155 25.44 -4.67 11.35
N LYS A 156 26.27 -3.79 11.94
CA LYS A 156 27.68 -3.67 11.55
C LYS A 156 28.54 -4.81 12.10
N GLN A 157 28.13 -5.47 13.18
CA GLN A 157 28.96 -6.50 13.81
C GLN A 157 29.02 -7.79 12.99
N LEU A 158 27.93 -8.16 12.32
CA LEU A 158 27.83 -9.41 11.57
C LEU A 158 27.94 -9.16 10.06
N PRO A 159 28.93 -9.74 9.34
CA PRO A 159 29.16 -9.50 7.92
C PRO A 159 27.91 -9.61 7.04
N THR A 160 27.10 -10.66 7.24
CA THR A 160 25.88 -10.93 6.49
C THR A 160 24.86 -9.78 6.55
N TYR A 161 24.81 -9.08 7.69
CA TYR A 161 23.81 -8.06 7.99
C TYR A 161 24.32 -6.62 7.87
N ARG A 162 25.52 -6.43 7.30
CA ARG A 162 26.07 -5.12 6.91
C ARG A 162 25.39 -4.60 5.63
N THR A 163 24.07 -4.54 5.64
CA THR A 163 23.23 -4.21 4.48
C THR A 163 23.60 -2.86 3.85
N VAL A 164 23.85 -1.84 4.67
CA VAL A 164 24.28 -0.52 4.17
C VAL A 164 25.59 -0.61 3.41
N LYS A 165 26.59 -1.30 3.97
CA LYS A 165 27.89 -1.49 3.32
C LYS A 165 27.72 -2.21 1.98
N TYR A 166 26.95 -3.30 1.98
CA TYR A 166 26.67 -4.09 0.79
C TYR A 166 26.05 -3.27 -0.34
N PHE A 167 24.97 -2.52 -0.08
CA PHE A 167 24.31 -1.71 -1.12
C PHE A 167 25.20 -0.58 -1.65
N ARG A 168 26.00 0.06 -0.79
CA ARG A 168 26.97 1.08 -1.21
C ARG A 168 28.04 0.51 -2.15
N GLU A 169 28.63 -0.62 -1.78
CA GLU A 169 29.65 -1.31 -2.58
C GLU A 169 29.06 -1.89 -3.88
N SER A 170 27.75 -2.11 -3.91
CA SER A 170 27.00 -2.61 -5.08
C SER A 170 26.45 -1.50 -6.00
N GLY A 171 26.93 -0.27 -5.87
CA GLY A 171 26.61 0.82 -6.80
C GLY A 171 25.49 1.78 -6.37
N TYR A 172 25.07 1.75 -5.10
CA TYR A 172 24.17 2.76 -4.52
C TYR A 172 24.91 3.65 -3.51
N PRO A 173 25.75 4.59 -3.98
CA PRO A 173 26.62 5.37 -3.11
C PRO A 173 25.87 6.36 -2.21
N TYR A 174 24.69 6.81 -2.62
CA TYR A 174 23.87 7.79 -1.89
C TYR A 174 22.72 7.08 -1.19
N TYR A 175 22.51 7.38 0.09
CA TYR A 175 21.42 6.79 0.85
C TYR A 175 21.04 7.65 2.06
N ASN A 176 19.82 7.43 2.55
CA ASN A 176 19.37 7.94 3.84
C ASN A 176 18.58 6.85 4.59
N LEU A 177 18.67 6.84 5.92
CA LEU A 177 18.07 5.79 6.76
C LEU A 177 17.24 6.43 7.87
N LEU A 178 15.95 6.14 7.90
CA LEU A 178 15.09 6.46 9.01
C LEU A 178 15.06 5.29 9.98
N GLY A 179 15.51 5.51 11.22
CA GLY A 179 15.35 4.51 12.27
C GLY A 179 15.99 4.83 13.60
N LYS A 180 15.71 4.01 14.60
CA LYS A 180 16.29 4.17 15.94
C LYS A 180 17.67 3.50 15.98
N LYS A 181 18.72 4.29 16.24
CA LYS A 181 20.02 3.74 16.65
C LYS A 181 19.82 3.01 17.98
N MET A 182 20.08 1.70 17.99
CA MET A 182 20.04 0.91 19.22
C MET A 182 21.38 0.96 19.96
N ASN A 183 22.48 1.03 19.21
CA ASN A 183 23.83 1.28 19.68
C ASN A 183 24.68 1.81 18.48
N GLU A 184 26.00 1.97 18.64
CA GLU A 184 26.89 2.46 17.58
C GLU A 184 26.98 1.55 16.34
N SER A 185 26.76 0.25 16.53
CA SER A 185 26.89 -0.77 15.49
C SER A 185 25.57 -1.15 14.82
N THR A 186 24.43 -0.83 15.44
CA THR A 186 23.16 -1.44 15.11
C THR A 186 22.05 -0.41 14.94
N THR A 187 21.47 -0.40 13.75
CA THR A 187 20.29 0.42 13.43
C THR A 187 19.14 -0.50 13.05
N PHE A 188 18.09 -0.48 13.86
CA PHE A 188 16.89 -1.25 13.61
C PHE A 188 15.73 -0.32 13.25
N LYS A 189 15.13 -0.63 12.10
CA LYS A 189 13.82 -0.21 11.61
C LYS A 189 13.62 1.29 11.40
N SER A 190 13.31 1.62 10.14
CA SER A 190 11.90 1.73 9.71
C SER A 190 11.81 1.81 8.19
N LEU A 191 12.77 2.46 7.55
CA LEU A 191 12.73 2.80 6.13
C LEU A 191 14.11 3.24 5.65
N ALA A 192 14.51 2.79 4.47
CA ALA A 192 15.72 3.25 3.80
C ALA A 192 15.43 3.68 2.37
N ILE A 193 16.09 4.75 1.92
CA ILE A 193 16.15 5.10 0.51
C ILE A 193 17.61 5.06 0.06
N PHE A 194 17.89 4.29 -0.99
CA PHE A 194 19.19 4.23 -1.66
C PHE A 194 19.04 4.75 -3.08
N SER A 195 20.06 5.42 -3.59
CA SER A 195 20.05 6.00 -4.93
C SER A 195 21.42 5.86 -5.60
N LYS A 196 21.39 5.60 -6.90
CA LYS A 196 22.54 5.78 -7.79
C LYS A 196 22.84 7.26 -8.05
N PHE A 197 21.85 8.12 -7.87
CA PHE A 197 21.93 9.56 -8.09
C PHE A 197 22.20 10.34 -6.80
N PRO A 198 22.82 11.53 -6.86
CA PRO A 198 23.11 12.34 -5.68
C PRO A 198 21.85 12.73 -4.89
N ILE A 199 21.89 12.51 -3.58
CA ILE A 199 20.89 13.04 -2.63
C ILE A 199 21.43 14.38 -2.10
N ILE A 200 20.70 15.47 -2.35
CA ILE A 200 21.12 16.83 -1.97
C ILE A 200 20.42 17.35 -0.72
N LYS A 201 19.28 16.76 -0.35
CA LYS A 201 18.54 17.10 0.86
C LYS A 201 17.78 15.88 1.35
N HIS A 202 17.59 15.79 2.66
CA HIS A 202 16.71 14.80 3.27
C HIS A 202 16.01 15.37 4.51
N LYS A 203 14.87 14.79 4.87
CA LYS A 203 14.18 15.02 6.15
C LYS A 203 13.54 13.72 6.59
N GLU A 204 13.41 13.56 7.89
CA GLU A 204 12.95 12.36 8.57
C GLU A 204 11.91 12.72 9.63
N GLU A 205 10.88 11.90 9.76
CA GLU A 205 9.89 11.98 10.83
C GLU A 205 9.60 10.56 11.33
N ALA A 206 10.01 10.28 12.57
CA ALA A 206 9.80 8.98 13.21
C ALA A 206 8.57 9.01 14.13
N PHE A 207 7.78 7.93 14.14
CA PHE A 207 6.61 7.78 15.00
C PHE A 207 6.78 6.63 16.02
N GLU A 208 5.77 6.44 16.88
CA GLU A 208 5.86 5.61 18.10
C GLU A 208 6.12 4.09 17.86
N GLN A 209 5.81 3.52 16.69
CA GLN A 209 5.81 2.06 16.48
C GLN A 209 6.65 1.60 15.28
N GLN A 210 7.89 2.11 15.19
CA GLN A 210 8.85 1.71 14.15
C GLN A 210 8.35 1.97 12.73
N ASN A 211 7.52 3.00 12.64
CA ASN A 211 6.90 3.56 11.47
C ASN A 211 7.37 5.01 11.32
N GLY A 212 7.27 5.54 10.11
CA GLY A 212 8.04 6.72 9.75
C GLY A 212 7.82 7.19 8.33
N LEU A 213 8.15 8.45 8.10
CA LEU A 213 8.27 9.05 6.79
C LEU A 213 9.67 9.64 6.64
N MET A 214 10.23 9.55 5.45
CA MET A 214 11.41 10.33 5.08
C MET A 214 11.27 10.81 3.65
N TYR A 215 11.83 11.97 3.35
CA TYR A 215 12.05 12.36 1.96
C TYR A 215 13.52 12.53 1.67
N VAL A 216 13.88 12.32 0.41
CA VAL A 216 15.18 12.68 -0.17
C VAL A 216 14.94 13.46 -1.45
N ASP A 217 15.64 14.57 -1.63
CA ASP A 217 15.66 15.30 -2.90
C ASP A 217 16.85 14.77 -3.71
N VAL A 218 16.55 14.17 -4.86
CA VAL A 218 17.49 13.42 -5.69
C VAL A 218 17.73 14.18 -6.99
N VAL A 219 19.01 14.41 -7.33
CA VAL A 219 19.39 15.06 -8.58
C VAL A 219 19.47 14.03 -9.69
N ILE A 220 18.43 13.98 -10.51
CA ILE A 220 18.35 13.11 -11.69
C ILE A 220 18.81 13.93 -12.88
N ARG A 221 20.12 13.85 -13.15
CA ARG A 221 20.82 14.60 -14.20
C ARG A 221 20.80 16.12 -13.95
N LYS A 222 19.87 16.86 -14.57
CA LYS A 222 19.74 18.33 -14.42
C LYS A 222 18.53 18.73 -13.58
N ASP A 223 17.64 17.78 -13.30
CA ASP A 223 16.39 18.01 -12.60
C ASP A 223 16.45 17.41 -11.19
N THR A 224 15.59 17.88 -10.29
CA THR A 224 15.49 17.35 -8.93
C THR A 224 14.10 16.75 -8.73
N VAL A 225 14.05 15.55 -8.16
CA VAL A 225 12.81 14.85 -7.81
C VAL A 225 12.83 14.56 -6.32
N ARG A 226 11.72 14.86 -5.63
CA ARG A 226 11.54 14.48 -4.23
C ARG A 226 10.98 13.06 -4.16
N ILE A 227 11.73 12.16 -3.53
CA ILE A 227 11.26 10.81 -3.23
C ILE A 227 10.88 10.76 -1.75
N ILE A 228 9.60 10.56 -1.48
CA ILE A 228 9.06 10.36 -0.13
C ILE A 228 8.87 8.86 0.09
N GLY A 229 9.63 8.31 1.02
CA GLY A 229 9.44 6.96 1.51
C GLY A 229 8.43 6.95 2.67
N VAL A 230 7.55 5.95 2.69
CA VAL A 230 6.61 5.75 3.80
C VAL A 230 6.67 4.33 4.36
N HIS A 231 6.61 4.22 5.68
CA HIS A 231 6.25 2.98 6.37
C HIS A 231 5.27 3.37 7.47
N LEU A 232 3.98 3.27 7.17
CA LEU A 232 2.94 3.80 8.04
C LEU A 232 2.45 2.77 9.06
N TYR A 233 1.73 3.22 10.09
CA TYR A 233 1.26 2.39 11.19
C TYR A 233 0.50 1.11 10.74
N SER A 234 0.73 -0.06 11.34
CA SER A 234 -0.06 -1.26 10.99
C SER A 234 -1.22 -1.51 11.98
N MET A 235 -2.42 -1.08 11.62
CA MET A 235 -3.61 -1.29 12.45
C MET A 235 -3.99 -2.78 12.57
N SER A 236 -3.82 -3.54 11.49
CA SER A 236 -4.13 -4.98 11.45
C SER A 236 -3.25 -5.80 12.40
N LEU A 237 -1.96 -5.46 12.51
CA LEU A 237 -1.04 -6.15 13.43
C LEU A 237 -1.39 -5.84 14.90
N GLN A 238 -1.79 -4.60 15.19
CA GLN A 238 -2.25 -4.22 16.53
C GLN A 238 -3.53 -4.97 16.92
N LEU A 239 -4.49 -5.11 16.01
CA LEU A 239 -5.71 -5.88 16.26
C LEU A 239 -5.41 -7.36 16.51
N LYS A 240 -4.52 -7.98 15.71
CA LYS A 240 -4.10 -9.38 15.91
C LYS A 240 -3.42 -9.60 17.27
N THR A 241 -2.50 -8.72 17.67
CA THR A 241 -1.81 -8.81 18.97
C THR A 241 -2.79 -8.64 20.13
N LEU A 242 -3.73 -7.69 20.04
CA LEU A 242 -4.78 -7.52 21.04
C LEU A 242 -5.71 -8.73 21.16
N VAL A 243 -6.13 -9.31 20.03
CA VAL A 243 -6.97 -10.53 20.03
C VAL A 243 -6.21 -11.72 20.62
N SER A 244 -4.93 -11.86 20.28
CA SER A 244 -4.08 -12.95 20.80
C SER A 244 -3.82 -12.82 22.30
N GLN A 245 -3.58 -11.60 22.81
CA GLN A 245 -3.38 -11.34 24.23
C GLN A 245 -4.68 -11.56 25.03
N LYS A 246 -5.84 -11.20 24.47
CA LYS A 246 -7.14 -11.33 25.14
C LYS A 246 -7.74 -12.73 25.07
N LYS A 247 -7.34 -13.58 24.13
CA LYS A 247 -7.70 -15.01 24.17
C LYS A 247 -7.18 -15.71 25.44
N LEU A 248 -6.23 -15.11 26.16
CA LEU A 248 -5.70 -15.58 27.43
C LEU A 248 -6.46 -15.03 28.65
N GLU A 249 -7.30 -13.99 28.52
CA GLU A 249 -8.04 -13.34 29.61
C GLU A 249 -9.54 -13.20 29.26
N GLY A 250 -10.43 -13.87 30.01
CA GLY A 250 -11.84 -14.09 29.69
C GLY A 250 -12.71 -12.98 29.03
N VAL A 251 -13.74 -13.45 28.31
CA VAL A 251 -14.45 -12.86 27.15
C VAL A 251 -15.36 -11.62 27.37
N LYS A 252 -15.53 -11.04 28.58
CA LYS A 252 -16.55 -9.96 28.78
C LYS A 252 -16.06 -8.50 28.66
N ARG A 253 -14.75 -8.23 28.51
CA ARG A 253 -14.18 -6.87 28.26
C ARG A 253 -13.88 -6.58 26.77
N GLU A 254 -14.31 -7.46 25.87
CA GLU A 254 -13.83 -7.59 24.48
C GLU A 254 -14.12 -6.39 23.57
N THR A 255 -15.32 -5.82 23.56
CA THR A 255 -15.74 -4.87 22.51
C THR A 255 -15.21 -3.45 22.72
N LYS A 256 -15.23 -2.95 23.97
CA LYS A 256 -14.82 -1.57 24.31
C LYS A 256 -13.33 -1.34 24.07
N SER A 257 -12.50 -2.34 24.37
CA SER A 257 -11.04 -2.25 24.21
C SER A 257 -10.61 -2.34 22.73
N THR A 258 -11.32 -3.10 21.90
CA THR A 258 -11.07 -3.17 20.45
C THR A 258 -11.42 -1.85 19.76
N LEU A 259 -12.59 -1.27 20.06
CA LEU A 259 -12.99 0.03 19.53
C LEU A 259 -12.03 1.16 19.95
N SER A 260 -11.57 1.17 21.21
CA SER A 260 -10.58 2.14 21.68
C SER A 260 -9.27 2.04 20.89
N SER A 261 -8.82 0.82 20.61
CA SER A 261 -7.59 0.57 19.86
C SER A 261 -7.73 0.98 18.39
N MET A 262 -8.87 0.68 17.76
CA MET A 262 -9.20 1.14 16.41
C MET A 262 -9.18 2.67 16.31
N LYS A 263 -9.78 3.37 17.28
CA LYS A 263 -9.73 4.84 17.35
C LYS A 263 -8.30 5.36 17.50
N LYS A 264 -7.51 4.78 18.41
CA LYS A 264 -6.11 5.17 18.62
C LYS A 264 -5.28 5.00 17.35
N GLY A 265 -5.39 3.84 16.69
CA GLY A 265 -4.67 3.57 15.43
C GLY A 265 -5.08 4.53 14.31
N PHE A 266 -6.37 4.84 14.20
CA PHE A 266 -6.85 5.83 13.23
C PHE A 266 -6.31 7.24 13.52
N SER A 267 -6.32 7.69 14.78
CA SER A 267 -5.77 8.99 15.19
C SER A 267 -4.27 9.11 14.94
N ALA A 268 -3.49 8.04 15.20
CA ALA A 268 -2.07 8.02 14.88
C ALA A 268 -1.86 8.21 13.37
N ARG A 269 -2.66 7.52 12.56
CA ARG A 269 -2.56 7.61 11.10
C ARG A 269 -2.98 8.95 10.52
N ILE A 270 -3.96 9.64 11.11
CA ILE A 270 -4.30 11.02 10.71
C ILE A 270 -3.07 11.92 10.80
N ARG A 271 -2.27 11.79 11.88
CA ARG A 271 -1.06 12.60 12.04
C ARG A 271 -0.02 12.28 10.97
N GLU A 272 0.24 10.99 10.73
CA GLU A 272 1.19 10.53 9.71
C GLU A 272 0.83 11.04 8.31
N VAL A 273 -0.45 10.93 7.92
CA VAL A 273 -0.91 11.41 6.62
C VAL A 273 -0.93 12.93 6.54
N GLY A 274 -1.21 13.64 7.64
CA GLY A 274 -1.08 15.10 7.68
C GLY A 274 0.34 15.55 7.32
N VAL A 275 1.36 14.93 7.93
CA VAL A 275 2.77 15.20 7.61
C VAL A 275 3.11 14.86 6.15
N LEU A 276 2.61 13.72 5.65
CA LEU A 276 2.78 13.36 4.24
C LEU A 276 2.21 14.41 3.29
N GLU A 277 0.97 14.85 3.52
CA GLU A 277 0.31 15.85 2.69
C GLU A 277 1.04 17.19 2.71
N GLU A 278 1.54 17.60 3.87
CA GLU A 278 2.38 18.80 4.02
C GLU A 278 3.65 18.68 3.16
N TRP A 279 4.40 17.59 3.28
CA TRP A 279 5.63 17.39 2.51
C TRP A 279 5.43 17.29 1.00
N ILE A 280 4.26 16.76 0.57
CA ILE A 280 3.87 16.75 -0.85
C ILE A 280 3.63 18.20 -1.31
N LYS A 281 2.83 18.98 -0.57
CA LYS A 281 2.41 20.34 -0.97
C LYS A 281 3.55 21.36 -0.90
N GLU A 282 4.44 21.23 0.07
CA GLU A 282 5.59 22.14 0.25
C GLU A 282 6.77 21.82 -0.69
N SER A 283 6.70 20.72 -1.44
CA SER A 283 7.78 20.36 -2.34
C SER A 283 7.89 21.33 -3.51
N PRO A 284 9.04 21.99 -3.73
CA PRO A 284 9.27 22.76 -4.96
C PRO A 284 9.50 21.85 -6.17
N TYR A 285 9.78 20.57 -5.94
CA TYR A 285 10.13 19.57 -6.94
C TYR A 285 8.96 18.60 -7.20
N PRO A 286 8.88 17.96 -8.38
CA PRO A 286 7.99 16.83 -8.59
C PRO A 286 8.19 15.76 -7.51
N VAL A 287 7.09 15.19 -7.03
CA VAL A 287 7.07 14.26 -5.90
C VAL A 287 6.71 12.86 -6.37
N ILE A 288 7.44 11.87 -5.88
CA ILE A 288 7.02 10.47 -5.88
C ILE A 288 6.96 9.99 -4.43
N VAL A 289 5.83 9.43 -4.02
CA VAL A 289 5.65 8.78 -2.73
C VAL A 289 5.65 7.28 -2.95
N CYS A 290 6.48 6.53 -2.24
CA CYS A 290 6.52 5.08 -2.34
C CYS A 290 6.77 4.44 -0.98
N GLY A 291 6.26 3.24 -0.75
CA GLY A 291 6.43 2.57 0.54
C GLY A 291 5.31 1.61 0.89
N ASP A 292 5.35 1.19 2.15
CA ASP A 292 4.32 0.36 2.78
C ASP A 292 3.35 1.28 3.53
N PHE A 293 2.16 1.44 2.96
CA PHE A 293 1.11 2.26 3.54
C PHE A 293 0.33 1.50 4.62
N ASN A 294 0.50 0.19 4.77
CA ASN A 294 -0.28 -0.66 5.67
C ASN A 294 -1.81 -0.52 5.52
N GLU A 295 -2.26 -0.08 4.34
CA GLU A 295 -3.65 0.30 4.06
C GLU A 295 -4.08 -0.16 2.67
N THR A 296 -5.35 -0.53 2.53
CA THR A 296 -5.90 -0.99 1.24
C THR A 296 -6.24 0.18 0.31
N PRO A 297 -6.43 -0.06 -1.01
CA PRO A 297 -6.77 0.98 -1.99
C PRO A 297 -8.12 1.71 -1.78
N TYR A 298 -8.88 1.32 -0.75
CA TYR A 298 -10.17 1.92 -0.42
C TYR A 298 -10.14 2.65 0.92
N SER A 299 -9.01 2.64 1.62
CA SER A 299 -8.88 3.33 2.90
C SER A 299 -9.01 4.85 2.75
N TYR A 300 -9.40 5.50 3.84
CA TYR A 300 -9.41 6.96 3.93
C TYR A 300 -8.04 7.55 3.56
N PHE A 301 -6.96 6.97 4.08
CA PHE A 301 -5.59 7.44 3.88
C PHE A 301 -5.10 7.29 2.43
N TYR A 302 -5.48 6.19 1.76
CA TYR A 302 -5.24 6.03 0.33
C TYR A 302 -5.97 7.11 -0.47
N GLY A 303 -7.26 7.35 -0.18
CA GLY A 303 -8.05 8.39 -0.84
C GLY A 303 -7.47 9.78 -0.67
N ARG A 304 -6.95 10.11 0.52
CA ARG A 304 -6.27 11.38 0.81
C ARG A 304 -5.00 11.58 -0.02
N THR A 305 -4.15 10.55 -0.11
CA THR A 305 -2.94 10.62 -0.95
C THR A 305 -3.29 10.70 -2.43
N ARG A 306 -4.27 9.91 -2.88
CA ARG A 306 -4.78 9.91 -4.26
C ARG A 306 -5.41 11.24 -4.68
N ALA A 307 -5.93 12.02 -3.74
CA ALA A 307 -6.47 13.35 -4.01
C ALA A 307 -5.39 14.38 -4.36
N LEU A 308 -4.13 14.10 -4.03
CA LEU A 308 -2.98 14.98 -4.31
C LEU A 308 -2.09 14.47 -5.45
N LEU A 309 -2.07 13.16 -5.68
CA LEU A 309 -1.14 12.49 -6.60
C LEU A 309 -1.84 11.33 -7.31
N LYS A 310 -1.47 11.05 -8.56
CA LYS A 310 -1.91 9.83 -9.24
C LYS A 310 -1.23 8.60 -8.64
N ASN A 311 -1.92 7.45 -8.67
CA ASN A 311 -1.37 6.19 -8.21
C ASN A 311 -0.83 5.38 -9.39
N ALA A 312 0.42 4.93 -9.33
CA ALA A 312 1.07 4.28 -10.47
C ALA A 312 0.42 2.94 -10.86
N PHE A 313 -0.11 2.19 -9.89
CA PHE A 313 -0.88 0.98 -10.19
C PHE A 313 -2.19 1.32 -10.92
N GLU A 314 -2.92 2.36 -10.50
CA GLU A 314 -4.18 2.74 -11.15
C GLU A 314 -3.99 3.16 -12.62
N GLU A 315 -2.80 3.64 -12.99
CA GLU A 315 -2.53 4.14 -14.34
C GLU A 315 -1.93 3.06 -15.27
N LYS A 316 -0.98 2.24 -14.77
CA LYS A 316 -0.26 1.25 -15.61
C LYS A 316 -0.09 -0.14 -14.98
N GLY A 317 -0.80 -0.43 -13.89
CA GLY A 317 -0.71 -1.75 -13.24
C GLY A 317 -1.26 -2.91 -14.07
N GLU A 318 -1.12 -4.12 -13.54
CA GLU A 318 -1.66 -5.33 -14.16
C GLU A 318 -2.24 -6.30 -13.10
N GLY A 319 -3.40 -6.87 -13.43
CA GLY A 319 -4.15 -7.76 -12.55
C GLY A 319 -4.55 -7.05 -11.26
N PHE A 320 -4.52 -7.75 -10.13
CA PHE A 320 -4.86 -7.17 -8.82
C PHE A 320 -3.69 -6.46 -8.10
N GLY A 321 -2.46 -6.59 -8.59
CA GLY A 321 -1.28 -5.97 -7.96
C GLY A 321 -1.05 -6.33 -6.49
N PHE A 322 -1.41 -7.53 -6.01
CA PHE A 322 -1.22 -7.89 -4.60
C PHE A 322 0.23 -7.80 -4.15
N THR A 323 0.46 -7.10 -3.03
CA THR A 323 1.80 -6.87 -2.50
C THR A 323 2.07 -7.61 -1.21
N TYR A 324 1.07 -8.10 -0.48
CA TYR A 324 1.30 -8.87 0.74
C TYR A 324 1.27 -10.37 0.47
N ASN A 325 2.34 -11.09 0.85
CA ASN A 325 2.53 -12.53 0.63
C ASN A 325 2.17 -13.38 1.86
N ARG A 326 1.58 -12.77 2.89
CA ARG A 326 1.04 -13.47 4.06
C ARG A 326 -0.46 -13.34 4.12
N ILE A 327 -1.11 -14.08 5.02
CA ILE A 327 -2.57 -14.03 5.17
C ILE A 327 -2.99 -12.64 5.73
N PRO A 328 -3.86 -11.89 5.01
CA PRO A 328 -4.52 -12.23 3.74
C PRO A 328 -3.69 -11.86 2.49
N TRP A 329 -3.32 -12.83 1.66
CA TRP A 329 -2.35 -12.65 0.54
C TRP A 329 -2.90 -11.87 -0.66
N PHE A 330 -4.18 -11.50 -0.60
CA PHE A 330 -4.92 -10.81 -1.65
C PHE A 330 -5.04 -9.30 -1.39
N ILE A 331 -4.15 -8.71 -0.59
CA ILE A 331 -4.15 -7.27 -0.34
C ILE A 331 -2.97 -6.58 -1.00
N ARG A 332 -3.21 -5.36 -1.47
CA ARG A 332 -2.18 -4.41 -1.88
C ARG A 332 -2.09 -3.32 -0.83
N ILE A 333 -0.95 -3.24 -0.16
CA ILE A 333 -0.65 -2.27 0.89
C ILE A 333 0.60 -1.44 0.60
N ASP A 334 1.40 -1.89 -0.37
CA ASP A 334 2.54 -1.15 -0.90
C ASP A 334 2.10 -0.41 -2.15
N ASN A 335 2.40 0.89 -2.21
CA ASN A 335 1.94 1.75 -3.30
C ASN A 335 3.02 2.72 -3.74
N GLN A 336 2.90 3.18 -4.98
CA GLN A 336 3.65 4.33 -5.50
C GLN A 336 2.64 5.37 -6.02
N PHE A 337 2.79 6.61 -5.59
CA PHE A 337 2.04 7.77 -6.05
C PHE A 337 3.00 8.79 -6.64
N TYR A 338 2.58 9.53 -7.66
CA TYR A 338 3.44 10.46 -8.38
C TYR A 338 2.68 11.72 -8.82
N ASN A 339 3.43 12.80 -8.98
CA ASN A 339 2.93 14.05 -9.53
C ASN A 339 2.86 13.93 -11.06
N ASP A 340 1.66 13.75 -11.59
CA ASP A 340 1.41 13.52 -13.02
C ASP A 340 1.45 14.77 -13.89
N THR A 341 1.52 15.95 -13.28
CA THR A 341 1.70 17.21 -14.02
C THR A 341 3.16 17.44 -14.44
N LYS A 342 4.11 16.80 -13.75
CA LYS A 342 5.57 17.00 -13.94
C LYS A 342 6.34 15.71 -14.21
N LEU A 343 5.69 14.56 -14.07
CA LEU A 343 6.29 13.25 -14.29
C LEU A 343 5.36 12.40 -15.14
N ASP A 344 5.93 11.75 -16.15
CA ASP A 344 5.26 10.71 -16.91
C ASP A 344 5.58 9.34 -16.31
N LEU A 345 4.54 8.53 -16.08
CA LEU A 345 4.70 7.12 -15.75
C LEU A 345 4.84 6.31 -17.04
N LEU A 346 6.05 5.82 -17.32
CA LEU A 346 6.33 5.02 -18.51
C LEU A 346 5.88 3.57 -18.33
N ASP A 347 6.15 2.98 -17.16
CA ASP A 347 5.80 1.58 -16.85
C ASP A 347 5.57 1.38 -15.35
N PHE A 348 4.71 0.44 -14.99
CA PHE A 348 4.51 0.02 -13.60
C PHE A 348 4.23 -1.49 -13.49
N LYS A 349 4.95 -2.18 -12.61
CA LYS A 349 4.74 -3.61 -12.37
C LYS A 349 4.83 -3.97 -10.90
N THR A 350 3.95 -4.87 -10.46
CA THR A 350 4.07 -5.59 -9.18
C THR A 350 4.59 -7.00 -9.47
N LEU A 351 5.77 -7.34 -8.98
CA LEU A 351 6.38 -8.64 -9.25
C LEU A 351 5.89 -9.68 -8.24
N LYS A 352 4.99 -10.56 -8.69
CA LYS A 352 4.40 -11.61 -7.85
C LYS A 352 5.35 -12.79 -7.65
N GLY A 353 5.24 -13.47 -6.51
CA GLY A 353 5.94 -14.73 -6.25
C GLY A 353 7.37 -14.59 -5.75
N VAL A 354 7.78 -13.36 -5.36
CA VAL A 354 9.09 -13.11 -4.74
C VAL A 354 9.06 -13.64 -3.31
N LYS A 355 9.88 -14.67 -3.03
CA LYS A 355 9.86 -15.40 -1.74
C LYS A 355 10.88 -14.91 -0.72
N TYR A 356 11.54 -13.78 -0.98
CA TYR A 356 12.54 -13.25 -0.05
C TYR A 356 11.90 -12.51 1.12
N SER A 357 10.78 -11.83 0.91
CA SER A 357 10.03 -11.07 1.92
C SER A 357 8.59 -11.59 2.03
N ASP A 358 7.89 -11.18 3.08
CA ASP A 358 6.43 -11.30 3.14
C ASP A 358 5.69 -10.23 2.33
N HIS A 359 6.41 -9.41 1.57
CA HIS A 359 5.86 -8.52 0.54
C HIS A 359 6.37 -8.90 -0.87
N ASN A 360 5.64 -8.48 -1.89
CA ASN A 360 6.08 -8.44 -3.28
C ASN A 360 6.55 -7.03 -3.62
N PRO A 361 7.65 -6.86 -4.37
CA PRO A 361 8.11 -5.56 -4.80
C PRO A 361 7.25 -4.97 -5.91
N SER A 362 7.24 -3.63 -5.96
CA SER A 362 6.69 -2.87 -7.07
C SER A 362 7.78 -2.02 -7.73
N PHE A 363 7.68 -1.86 -9.04
CA PHE A 363 8.62 -1.10 -9.87
C PHE A 363 7.82 -0.06 -10.64
N GLY A 364 8.26 1.20 -10.57
CA GLY A 364 7.77 2.28 -11.41
C GLY A 364 8.92 2.84 -12.23
N THR A 365 8.65 3.07 -13.52
CA THR A 365 9.57 3.76 -14.42
C THR A 365 8.96 5.11 -14.74
N TYR A 366 9.67 6.18 -14.42
CA TYR A 366 9.20 7.55 -14.54
C TYR A 366 10.13 8.34 -15.46
N SER A 367 9.60 9.37 -16.11
CA SER A 367 10.38 10.39 -16.81
C SER A 367 10.03 11.77 -16.25
N VAL A 368 10.99 12.69 -16.23
CA VAL A 368 10.73 14.08 -15.86
C VAL A 368 10.26 14.85 -17.08
N ASN A 369 9.07 15.44 -17.00
CA ASN A 369 8.50 16.23 -18.08
C ASN A 369 9.24 17.55 -18.13
N ARG A 370 9.77 17.91 -19.29
CA ARG A 370 10.29 19.25 -19.53
C ARG A 370 9.17 20.08 -20.12
N GLU A 371 8.84 21.18 -19.45
CA GLU A 371 8.19 22.32 -20.11
C GLU A 371 9.11 22.94 -21.14
#